data_AF-B6FZJ1-F1
#
_entry.id   AF-B6FZJ1-F1
#
_cell.length_a   1.000
_cell.length_b   1.000
_cell.length_c   1.000
_cell.angle_alpha   90.00
_cell.angle_beta   90.00
_cell.angle_gamma   90.00
#
_symmetry.space_group_name_H-M   'P 1'
#
loop_
_entity.id
_entity.type
_entity.pdbx_description
1 polymer ?
#
loop_
_entity_poly.entity_id
_entity_poly.type
_entity_poly.pdbx_seq_one_letter_code
_entity_poly.pdbx_strand_id
1 'polypeptide(L)'
;MFKKKLAIALGMVAVLSLTACSKGTVAKVNDTEITADDLKVAKAIITSVNEYKTGKDAEDMSKEEEEELEKNAATFLVDSEVVYQQAIADGITVKSEDNDSRTSELKEALKENPKFKKDLEDNGVTEEALENFIAKDNVINAYRDAFNEKQTVSDAEISAYYAKHR
;
A
#
# COMPACT_ATOMS: atom_id res chain seq x y z
N MET A 1 59.59 4.98 6.59
CA MET A 1 58.28 4.60 6.02
C MET A 1 57.54 3.74 7.02
N PHE A 2 56.49 4.30 7.62
CA PHE A 2 55.69 3.67 8.68
C PHE A 2 54.87 2.49 8.13
N LYS A 3 55.05 1.30 8.71
CA LYS A 3 54.03 0.23 8.68
C LYS A 3 53.69 -0.14 10.11
N LYS A 4 52.77 0.61 10.72
CA LYS A 4 52.12 0.23 11.97
C LYS A 4 51.15 -0.91 11.65
N LYS A 5 51.41 -2.10 12.20
CA LYS A 5 50.40 -3.14 12.32
C LYS A 5 49.42 -2.68 13.40
N LEU A 6 48.18 -2.40 13.03
CA LEU A 6 47.09 -2.28 13.99
C LEU A 6 46.13 -3.44 13.72
N ALA A 7 46.06 -4.35 14.68
CA ALA A 7 45.02 -5.35 14.76
C ALA A 7 43.68 -4.63 14.98
N ILE A 8 42.69 -4.90 14.12
CA ILE A 8 41.31 -4.50 14.37
C ILE A 8 40.57 -5.76 14.81
N ALA A 9 40.21 -5.76 16.09
CA ALA A 9 39.43 -6.79 16.74
C ALA A 9 38.06 -6.89 16.07
N LEU A 10 37.68 -8.12 15.70
CA LEU A 10 36.35 -8.48 15.24
C LEU A 10 35.42 -8.49 16.46
N GLY A 11 34.85 -7.34 16.80
CA GLY A 11 33.83 -7.23 17.84
C GLY A 11 32.48 -7.69 17.31
N MET A 12 32.04 -8.88 17.71
CA MET A 12 30.62 -9.26 17.68
C MET A 12 29.86 -8.27 18.57
N VAL A 13 29.21 -7.27 17.97
CA VAL A 13 28.19 -6.50 18.65
C VAL A 13 26.94 -7.37 18.68
N ALA A 14 26.73 -8.05 19.80
CA ALA A 14 25.43 -8.56 20.19
C ALA A 14 24.50 -7.36 20.37
N VAL A 15 23.70 -7.04 19.36
CA VAL A 15 22.61 -6.09 19.50
C VAL A 15 21.52 -6.79 20.30
N LEU A 16 21.53 -6.52 21.60
CA LEU A 16 20.36 -6.63 22.45
C LEU A 16 19.35 -5.61 21.90
N SER A 17 18.51 -6.02 20.95
CA SER A 17 17.36 -5.22 20.55
C SER A 17 16.36 -5.26 21.70
N LEU A 18 16.43 -4.20 22.50
CA LEU A 18 15.40 -3.73 23.40
C LEU A 18 14.04 -3.93 22.73
N THR A 19 13.16 -4.70 23.38
CA THR A 19 11.75 -4.80 23.01
C THR A 19 11.13 -3.42 23.26
N ALA A 20 11.21 -2.55 22.26
CA ALA A 20 10.29 -1.44 22.15
C ALA A 20 8.89 -2.04 22.12
N CYS A 21 8.01 -1.58 23.00
CA CYS A 21 6.58 -1.90 22.95
C CYS A 21 6.08 -1.54 21.55
N SER A 22 6.04 -2.52 20.65
CA SER A 22 5.48 -2.34 19.33
C SER A 22 3.97 -2.26 19.50
N LYS A 23 3.38 -1.18 18.98
CA LYS A 23 2.04 -1.29 18.40
C LYS A 23 2.12 -2.49 17.44
N GLY A 24 1.34 -3.54 17.69
CA GLY A 24 1.62 -4.88 17.14
C GLY A 24 1.95 -4.85 15.64
N THR A 25 3.13 -5.34 15.27
CA THR A 25 3.54 -5.49 13.88
C THR A 25 2.78 -6.67 13.26
N VAL A 26 2.09 -6.44 12.14
CA VAL A 26 1.33 -7.48 11.43
C VAL A 26 2.16 -8.15 10.34
N ALA A 27 3.08 -7.42 9.71
CA ALA A 27 3.99 -7.90 8.69
C ALA A 27 5.23 -7.00 8.58
N LYS A 28 6.26 -7.46 7.88
CA LYS A 28 7.45 -6.67 7.57
C LYS A 28 7.82 -6.85 6.10
N VAL A 29 8.08 -5.75 5.39
CA VAL A 29 8.58 -5.75 4.02
C VAL A 29 9.94 -5.04 4.01
N ASN A 30 11.00 -5.83 3.85
CA ASN A 30 12.38 -5.38 4.08
C ASN A 30 12.54 -4.75 5.47
N ASP A 31 12.79 -3.44 5.55
CA ASP A 31 12.94 -2.69 6.79
C ASP A 31 11.70 -1.88 7.19
N THR A 32 10.64 -1.90 6.37
CA THR A 32 9.36 -1.28 6.70
C THR A 32 8.48 -2.25 7.47
N GLU A 33 8.02 -1.83 8.65
CA GLU A 33 6.99 -2.56 9.40
C GLU A 33 5.60 -2.14 8.94
N ILE A 34 4.72 -3.12 8.78
CA ILE A 34 3.28 -2.90 8.61
C ILE A 34 2.67 -3.16 9.99
N THR A 35 1.97 -2.15 10.52
CA THR A 35 1.45 -2.16 11.89
C THR A 35 -0.03 -2.55 11.94
N ALA A 36 -0.52 -2.87 13.13
CA ALA A 36 -1.94 -3.09 13.37
C ALA A 36 -2.79 -1.84 13.06
N ASP A 37 -2.22 -0.63 13.24
CA ASP A 37 -2.89 0.62 12.87
C ASP A 37 -3.04 0.72 11.34
N ASP A 38 -2.00 0.34 10.57
CA ASP A 38 -2.07 0.31 9.09
C ASP A 38 -3.13 -0.68 8.61
N LEU A 39 -3.17 -1.87 9.22
CA LEU A 39 -4.17 -2.89 8.92
C LEU A 39 -5.59 -2.38 9.22
N LYS A 40 -5.78 -1.70 10.35
CA LYS A 40 -7.06 -1.10 10.71
C LYS A 40 -7.50 -0.06 9.68
N VAL A 41 -6.61 0.84 9.26
CA VAL A 41 -6.89 1.85 8.25
C VAL A 41 -7.25 1.21 6.91
N ALA A 42 -6.48 0.20 6.48
CA ALA A 42 -6.77 -0.52 5.22
C ALA A 42 -8.13 -1.22 5.27
N LYS A 43 -8.46 -1.93 6.35
CA LYS A 43 -9.77 -2.55 6.55
C LYS A 43 -10.89 -1.51 6.47
N ALA A 44 -10.75 -0.39 7.18
CA ALA A 44 -11.73 0.70 7.16
C ALA A 44 -11.98 1.23 5.75
N ILE A 45 -10.90 1.55 5.01
CA ILE A 45 -11.02 2.04 3.63
C ILE A 45 -11.72 1.00 2.73
N ILE A 46 -11.29 -0.27 2.79
CA ILE A 46 -11.87 -1.34 1.96
C ILE A 46 -13.36 -1.53 2.26
N THR A 47 -13.72 -1.59 3.55
CA THR A 47 -15.10 -1.76 3.98
C THR A 47 -15.98 -0.59 3.57
N SER A 48 -15.56 0.65 3.85
CA SER A 48 -16.34 1.84 3.50
C SER A 48 -16.50 1.98 1.98
N VAL A 49 -15.49 1.62 1.17
CA VAL A 49 -15.60 1.57 -0.29
C VAL A 49 -16.58 0.47 -0.74
N ASN A 50 -16.56 -0.69 -0.10
CA ASN A 50 -17.48 -1.78 -0.42
C ASN A 50 -18.93 -1.42 -0.09
N GLU A 51 -19.17 -0.82 1.07
CA GLU A 51 -20.48 -0.32 1.46
C GLU A 51 -20.98 0.74 0.48
N TYR A 52 -20.14 1.71 0.11
CA TYR A 52 -20.50 2.70 -0.90
C TYR A 52 -20.91 2.08 -2.25
N LYS A 53 -20.20 1.03 -2.70
CA LYS A 53 -20.46 0.38 -3.98
C LYS A 53 -21.67 -0.55 -3.97
N THR A 54 -21.93 -1.21 -2.85
CA THR A 54 -22.90 -2.32 -2.78
C THR A 54 -24.13 -1.99 -1.94
N GLY A 55 -24.07 -0.97 -1.10
CA GLY A 55 -25.08 -0.63 -0.10
C GLY A 55 -25.18 -1.62 1.07
N LYS A 56 -24.25 -2.57 1.19
CA LYS A 56 -24.20 -3.51 2.32
C LYS A 56 -23.34 -2.97 3.44
N ASP A 57 -23.89 -2.95 4.65
CA ASP A 57 -23.19 -2.46 5.83
C ASP A 57 -22.09 -3.45 6.25
N ALA A 58 -21.02 -2.91 6.85
CA ALA A 58 -19.98 -3.70 7.49
C ALA A 58 -20.54 -4.60 8.60
N GLU A 59 -21.57 -4.12 9.29
CA GLU A 59 -22.24 -4.84 10.39
C GLU A 59 -22.92 -6.13 9.93
N ASP A 60 -23.22 -6.26 8.64
CA ASP A 60 -23.85 -7.45 8.05
C ASP A 60 -22.84 -8.57 7.70
N MET A 61 -21.53 -8.33 7.89
CA MET A 61 -20.50 -9.31 7.56
C MET A 61 -20.50 -10.48 8.56
N SER A 62 -20.46 -11.69 8.02
CA SER A 62 -20.17 -12.90 8.80
C SER A 62 -18.72 -12.88 9.30
N LYS A 63 -18.43 -13.70 10.32
CA LYS A 63 -17.06 -13.85 10.85
C LYS A 63 -16.07 -14.33 9.78
N GLU A 64 -16.52 -15.21 8.90
CA GLU A 64 -15.71 -15.74 7.80
C GLU A 64 -15.35 -14.63 6.80
N GLU A 65 -16.31 -13.76 6.48
CA GLU A 65 -16.07 -12.57 5.65
C GLU A 65 -15.14 -11.56 6.33
N GLU A 66 -15.25 -11.39 7.66
CA GLU A 66 -14.35 -10.50 8.42
C GLU A 66 -12.90 -11.01 8.44
N GLU A 67 -12.70 -12.32 8.64
CA GLU A 67 -11.38 -12.96 8.57
C GLU A 67 -10.77 -12.87 7.16
N GLU A 68 -11.60 -13.07 6.13
CA GLU A 68 -11.17 -12.91 4.74
C GLU A 68 -10.77 -11.45 4.43
N LEU A 69 -11.58 -10.48 4.87
CA LEU A 69 -11.27 -9.06 4.74
C LEU A 69 -9.92 -8.72 5.39
N GLU A 70 -9.68 -9.22 6.60
CA GLU A 70 -8.42 -8.99 7.31
C GLU A 70 -7.22 -9.54 6.54
N LYS A 71 -7.32 -10.77 6.05
CA LYS A 71 -6.27 -11.40 5.24
C LYS A 71 -6.03 -10.61 3.94
N ASN A 72 -7.10 -10.18 3.27
CA ASN A 72 -7.01 -9.43 2.02
C ASN A 72 -6.40 -8.04 2.26
N ALA A 73 -6.76 -7.35 3.35
CA ALA A 73 -6.18 -6.07 3.73
C ALA A 73 -4.68 -6.21 4.05
N ALA A 74 -4.28 -7.24 4.81
CA ALA A 74 -2.88 -7.51 5.10
C ALA A 74 -2.07 -7.82 3.84
N THR A 75 -2.63 -8.64 2.95
CA THR A 75 -2.01 -8.98 1.65
C THR A 75 -1.84 -7.73 0.79
N PHE A 76 -2.89 -6.91 0.68
CA PHE A 76 -2.85 -5.64 -0.04
C PHE A 76 -1.75 -4.71 0.48
N LEU A 77 -1.60 -4.58 1.80
CA LEU A 77 -0.56 -3.73 2.40
C LEU A 77 0.84 -4.23 2.07
N VAL A 78 1.06 -5.54 2.16
CA VAL A 78 2.35 -6.18 1.82
C VAL A 78 2.68 -5.98 0.34
N ASP A 79 1.76 -6.33 -0.56
CA ASP A 79 1.97 -6.23 -2.00
C ASP A 79 2.22 -4.77 -2.42
N SER A 80 1.43 -3.84 -1.87
CA SER A 80 1.58 -2.41 -2.14
C SER A 80 2.93 -1.88 -1.66
N GLU A 81 3.39 -2.31 -0.48
CA GLU A 81 4.71 -1.92 0.03
C GLU A 81 5.86 -2.49 -0.81
N VAL A 82 5.76 -3.74 -1.28
CA VAL A 82 6.75 -4.33 -2.19
C VAL A 82 6.86 -3.53 -3.47
N VAL A 83 5.73 -3.24 -4.12
CA VAL A 83 5.71 -2.48 -5.38
C VAL A 83 6.19 -1.05 -5.16
N TYR A 84 5.76 -0.40 -4.07
CA TYR A 84 6.20 0.95 -3.74
C TYR A 84 7.72 1.03 -3.54
N GLN A 85 8.32 0.13 -2.76
CA GLN A 85 9.77 0.11 -2.55
C GLN A 85 10.52 -0.12 -3.87
N GLN A 86 10.01 -0.99 -4.75
CA GLN A 86 10.61 -1.19 -6.07
C GLN A 86 10.50 0.06 -6.95
N ALA A 87 9.35 0.73 -6.94
CA ALA A 87 9.15 1.97 -7.68
C ALA A 87 10.15 3.05 -7.26
N ILE A 88 10.35 3.22 -5.95
CA ILE A 88 11.36 4.15 -5.40
C ILE A 88 12.78 3.74 -5.80
N ALA A 89 13.11 2.45 -5.74
CA ALA A 89 14.42 1.94 -6.15
C ALA A 89 14.70 2.20 -7.64
N ASP A 90 13.67 2.15 -8.48
CA ASP A 90 13.73 2.43 -9.91
C ASP A 90 13.67 3.94 -10.24
N GLY A 91 13.58 4.80 -9.22
CA GLY A 91 13.56 6.26 -9.36
C GLY A 91 12.23 6.82 -9.84
N ILE A 92 11.13 6.05 -9.74
CA ILE A 92 9.78 6.55 -10.04
C ILE A 92 9.28 7.41 -8.88
N THR A 93 8.94 8.65 -9.19
CA THR A 93 8.37 9.62 -8.25
C THR A 93 7.19 10.34 -8.89
N VAL A 94 6.17 10.69 -8.11
CA VAL A 94 5.04 11.49 -8.57
C VAL A 94 5.19 12.93 -8.08
N LYS A 95 4.78 13.90 -8.91
CA LYS A 95 4.86 15.33 -8.56
C LYS A 95 3.84 15.67 -7.49
N SER A 96 4.13 16.69 -6.67
CA SER A 96 3.20 17.15 -5.63
C SER A 96 1.84 17.55 -6.20
N GLU A 97 1.81 18.18 -7.37
CA GLU A 97 0.57 18.65 -7.98
C GLU A 97 -0.39 17.50 -8.34
N ASP A 98 0.13 16.34 -8.73
CA ASP A 98 -0.68 15.15 -9.06
C ASP A 98 -1.28 14.51 -7.79
N ASN A 99 -0.55 14.59 -6.66
CA ASN A 99 -1.07 14.18 -5.35
C ASN A 99 -2.19 15.14 -4.88
N ASP A 100 -2.01 16.44 -5.07
CA ASP A 100 -2.96 17.47 -4.66
C ASP A 100 -4.29 17.37 -5.43
N SER A 101 -4.24 17.07 -6.74
CA SER A 101 -5.45 16.90 -7.55
C SER A 101 -6.30 15.72 -7.07
N ARG A 102 -5.71 14.53 -6.92
CA ARG A 102 -6.43 13.33 -6.45
C ARG A 102 -6.93 13.47 -5.02
N THR A 103 -6.14 14.13 -4.18
CA THR A 103 -6.53 14.46 -2.80
C THR A 103 -7.74 15.39 -2.80
N SER A 104 -7.75 16.41 -3.66
CA SER A 104 -8.87 17.33 -3.79
C SER A 104 -10.13 16.64 -4.30
N GLU A 105 -10.01 15.76 -5.30
CA GLU A 105 -11.12 14.94 -5.81
C GLU A 105 -11.71 14.04 -4.71
N LEU A 106 -10.87 13.38 -3.91
CA LEU A 106 -11.34 12.60 -2.78
C LEU A 106 -12.07 13.49 -1.74
N LYS A 107 -11.52 14.67 -1.43
CA LYS A 107 -12.15 15.61 -0.49
C LYS A 107 -13.53 16.08 -0.98
N GLU A 108 -13.69 16.34 -2.28
CA GLU A 108 -15.00 16.67 -2.85
C GLU A 108 -15.97 15.47 -2.78
N ALA A 109 -15.52 14.27 -3.15
CA ALA A 109 -16.35 13.06 -3.03
C ALA A 109 -16.81 12.80 -1.57
N LEU A 110 -15.95 13.07 -0.59
CA LEU A 110 -16.27 12.96 0.83
C LEU A 110 -17.25 14.04 1.31
N LYS A 111 -17.22 15.25 0.73
CA LYS A 111 -18.21 16.30 1.02
C LYS A 111 -19.59 15.94 0.47
N GLU A 112 -19.62 15.39 -0.74
CA GLU A 112 -20.85 14.94 -1.40
C GLU A 112 -21.44 13.69 -0.73
N ASN A 113 -20.64 12.94 0.02
CA ASN A 113 -21.07 11.75 0.75
C ASN A 113 -20.73 11.80 2.26
N PRO A 114 -21.53 12.50 3.08
CA PRO A 114 -21.27 12.68 4.50
C PRO A 114 -21.27 11.38 5.31
N LYS A 115 -22.04 10.37 4.88
CA LYS A 115 -22.04 9.04 5.51
C LYS A 115 -20.68 8.37 5.31
N PHE A 116 -20.21 8.29 4.07
CA PHE A 116 -18.89 7.72 3.77
C PHE A 116 -17.75 8.42 4.52
N LYS A 117 -17.79 9.77 4.59
CA LYS A 117 -16.84 10.54 5.39
C LYS A 117 -16.91 10.18 6.88
N LYS A 118 -18.11 10.11 7.44
CA LYS A 118 -18.32 9.74 8.85
C LYS A 118 -17.81 8.33 9.14
N ASP A 119 -18.06 7.38 8.24
CA ASP A 119 -17.64 5.99 8.41
C ASP A 119 -16.10 5.89 8.45
N LEU A 120 -15.39 6.65 7.61
CA LEU A 120 -13.92 6.74 7.67
C LEU A 120 -13.42 7.36 9.00
N GLU A 121 -14.04 8.46 9.44
CA GLU A 121 -13.68 9.16 10.69
C GLU A 121 -13.94 8.28 11.92
N ASP A 122 -15.10 7.62 12.00
CA ASP A 122 -15.49 6.73 13.10
C ASP A 122 -14.55 5.50 13.18
N ASN A 123 -13.97 5.09 12.05
CA ASN A 123 -12.96 4.04 12.00
C ASN A 123 -11.52 4.53 12.26
N GLY A 124 -11.33 5.83 12.53
CA GLY A 124 -10.05 6.43 12.89
C GLY A 124 -9.15 6.74 11.69
N VAL A 125 -9.70 6.82 10.48
CA VAL A 125 -8.98 7.26 9.30
C VAL A 125 -8.92 8.78 9.29
N THR A 126 -7.72 9.33 9.41
CA THR A 126 -7.49 10.79 9.37
C THR A 126 -7.30 11.29 7.94
N GLU A 127 -7.46 12.60 7.74
CA GLU A 127 -7.14 13.24 6.46
C GLU A 127 -5.68 12.99 6.05
N GLU A 128 -4.74 13.08 7.00
CA GLU A 128 -3.33 12.75 6.78
C GLU A 128 -3.12 11.29 6.35
N ALA A 129 -3.86 10.34 6.94
CA ALA A 129 -3.78 8.94 6.55
C ALA A 129 -4.26 8.73 5.11
N LEU A 130 -5.32 9.43 4.69
CA LEU A 130 -5.81 9.39 3.31
C LEU A 130 -4.82 10.03 2.32
N GLU A 131 -4.22 11.16 2.68
CA GLU A 131 -3.21 11.84 1.86
C GLU A 131 -1.98 10.95 1.65
N ASN A 132 -1.48 10.32 2.72
CA ASN A 132 -0.37 9.37 2.64
C ASN A 132 -0.73 8.13 1.80
N PHE A 133 -1.95 7.61 1.95
CA PHE A 133 -2.44 6.50 1.14
C PHE A 133 -2.46 6.87 -0.35
N ILE A 134 -3.00 8.04 -0.70
CA ILE A 134 -3.07 8.53 -2.09
C ILE A 134 -1.66 8.73 -2.66
N ALA A 135 -0.75 9.33 -1.92
CA ALA A 135 0.60 9.58 -2.39
C ALA A 135 1.34 8.27 -2.73
N LYS A 136 1.20 7.25 -1.87
CA LYS A 136 1.77 5.93 -2.11
C LYS A 136 1.12 5.23 -3.30
N ASP A 137 -0.21 5.26 -3.40
CA ASP A 137 -0.97 4.69 -4.52
C ASP A 137 -0.58 5.35 -5.85
N ASN A 138 -0.34 6.66 -5.87
CA ASN A 138 0.13 7.39 -7.03
C ASN A 138 1.47 6.87 -7.55
N VAL A 139 2.45 6.65 -6.67
CA VAL A 139 3.75 6.11 -7.04
C VAL A 139 3.62 4.69 -7.60
N ILE A 140 2.78 3.86 -6.97
CA ILE A 140 2.51 2.48 -7.44
C ILE A 140 1.88 2.49 -8.84
N ASN A 141 0.90 3.37 -9.08
CA ASN A 141 0.25 3.49 -10.39
C ASN A 141 1.23 3.99 -11.47
N ALA A 142 2.05 5.00 -11.15
CA ALA A 142 3.08 5.48 -12.07
C ALA A 142 4.08 4.36 -12.44
N TYR A 143 4.44 3.51 -11.48
CA TYR A 143 5.29 2.35 -11.74
C TYR A 143 4.62 1.32 -12.64
N ARG A 144 3.33 1.05 -12.41
CA ARG A 144 2.53 0.14 -13.26
C ARG A 144 2.43 0.66 -14.70
N ASP A 145 2.21 1.95 -14.89
CA ASP A 145 2.12 2.57 -16.21
C ASP A 145 3.46 2.46 -16.94
N ALA A 146 4.56 2.81 -16.26
CA ALA A 146 5.91 2.67 -16.80
C ALA A 146 6.26 1.21 -17.14
N PHE A 147 5.75 0.23 -16.38
CA PHE A 147 5.90 -1.19 -16.68
C PHE A 147 5.11 -1.59 -17.94
N ASN A 148 3.87 -1.13 -18.07
CA ASN A 148 2.99 -1.43 -19.20
C ASN A 148 3.50 -0.81 -20.50
N GLU A 149 4.00 0.43 -20.47
CA GLU A 149 4.57 1.11 -21.65
C GLU A 149 5.79 0.39 -22.24
N LYS A 150 6.52 -0.37 -21.41
CA LYS A 150 7.66 -1.19 -21.85
C LYS A 150 7.21 -2.50 -22.51
N GLN A 151 5.95 -2.93 -22.31
CA GLN A 151 5.45 -4.16 -22.90
C GLN A 151 5.08 -3.92 -24.37
N THR A 152 5.57 -4.78 -25.26
CA THR A 152 5.18 -4.78 -26.68
C THR A 152 4.49 -6.10 -27.00
N VAL A 153 3.29 -6.05 -27.58
CA VAL A 153 2.59 -7.22 -28.12
C VAL A 153 2.67 -7.15 -29.65
N SER A 154 3.14 -8.21 -30.28
CA SER A 154 3.28 -8.27 -31.75
C SER A 154 1.97 -8.65 -32.45
N ASP A 155 1.79 -8.19 -33.69
CA ASP A 155 0.66 -8.57 -34.54
C ASP A 155 0.56 -10.09 -34.75
N ALA A 156 1.71 -10.79 -34.74
CA ALA A 156 1.77 -12.23 -34.85
C ALA A 156 1.17 -12.92 -33.61
N GLU A 157 1.49 -12.43 -32.41
CA GLU A 157 0.91 -12.92 -31.16
C GLU A 157 -0.60 -12.67 -31.09
N ILE A 158 -1.05 -11.48 -31.51
CA ILE A 158 -2.47 -11.12 -31.60
C ILE A 158 -3.20 -12.08 -32.57
N SER A 159 -2.64 -12.28 -33.76
CA SER A 159 -3.23 -13.15 -34.78
C SER A 159 -3.30 -14.62 -34.33
N ALA A 160 -2.24 -15.12 -33.70
CA ALA A 160 -2.18 -16.48 -33.17
C ALA A 160 -3.19 -16.69 -32.04
N TYR A 161 -3.32 -15.71 -31.12
CA TYR A 161 -4.33 -15.76 -30.06
C TYR A 161 -5.74 -15.81 -30.64
N TYR A 162 -6.08 -14.92 -31.58
CA TYR A 162 -7.40 -14.89 -32.23
C TYR A 162 -7.72 -16.22 -32.94
N ALA A 163 -6.78 -16.75 -33.73
CA ALA A 163 -7.00 -17.98 -34.49
C ALA A 163 -7.25 -19.21 -33.59
N LYS A 164 -6.64 -19.25 -32.39
CA LYS A 164 -6.80 -20.35 -31.42
C LYS A 164 -8.13 -20.28 -30.65
N HIS A 165 -8.77 -19.12 -30.58
CA HIS A 165 -9.99 -18.91 -29.79
C HIS A 165 -11.20 -18.49 -30.65
N ARG A 166 -11.14 -18.74 -31.96
CA ARG A 166 -12.28 -18.57 -32.87
C ARG A 166 -13.20 -19.79 -32.86
#